data_AF-A0A0Z8N3B6-F1
#
_entry.id   AF-A0A0Z8N3B6-F1
#
_cell.length_a   1.000
_cell.length_b   1.000
_cell.length_c   1.000
_cell.angle_alpha   90.00
_cell.angle_beta   90.00
_cell.angle_gamma   90.00
#
_symmetry.space_group_name_H-M   'P 1'
#
loop_
_entity.id
_entity.type
_entity.pdbx_description
1 polymer ?
#
loop_
_entity_poly.entity_id
_entity_poly.type
_entity_poly.pdbx_seq_one_letter_code
_entity_poly.pdbx_strand_id
1 'polypeptide(L)'
;MVQFKEDGDLSFNGVVLKKDVLNKILANCKKHDILPSYALTILHYEGLWGNSAVGKADNNWGGMTWTGQGNRPSGVIVTQGSDRPSNEGGHYMHYATVDDFLTDWFYLLRAGGSYKVSGAKTFSDAVKGMFKVGGAAYDYAASGFDSYIVGASSRLKAIESENGSLTRFDATSNNVHSVDPDKISVDIDGIEVTINGVVYKLEKKPV
;
A
#
# COMPACT_ATOMS: atom_id res chain seq x y z
N MET A 1 -3.05 23.35 2.33
CA MET A 1 -4.07 23.22 3.40
C MET A 1 -3.68 22.05 4.27
N VAL A 2 -3.64 22.23 5.58
CA VAL A 2 -3.47 21.10 6.53
C VAL A 2 -4.78 20.31 6.51
N GLN A 3 -4.73 19.02 6.19
CA GLN A 3 -5.92 18.16 6.28
C GLN A 3 -6.14 17.81 7.75
N PHE A 4 -7.26 18.24 8.32
CA PHE A 4 -7.65 17.86 9.68
C PHE A 4 -8.28 16.46 9.67
N LYS A 5 -7.91 15.64 10.64
CA LYS A 5 -8.49 14.31 10.88
C LYS A 5 -9.89 14.47 11.48
N GLU A 6 -10.85 13.77 10.91
CA GLU A 6 -12.22 13.65 11.44
C GLU A 6 -12.50 12.21 11.91
N ASP A 7 -13.61 12.02 12.63
CA ASP A 7 -14.02 10.70 13.12
C ASP A 7 -14.26 9.72 11.97
N GLY A 8 -13.48 8.64 11.97
CA GLY A 8 -13.50 7.60 10.94
C GLY A 8 -12.50 7.80 9.80
N ASP A 9 -11.73 8.89 9.82
CA ASP A 9 -10.53 9.02 8.98
C ASP A 9 -9.37 8.18 9.53
N LEU A 10 -8.43 7.80 8.66
CA LEU A 10 -7.10 7.33 9.08
C LEU A 10 -6.09 8.45 8.92
N SER A 11 -5.11 8.53 9.83
CA SER A 11 -4.02 9.50 9.73
C SER A 11 -2.69 8.83 9.95
N PHE A 12 -1.69 9.14 9.14
CA PHE A 12 -0.32 8.71 9.40
C PHE A 12 0.66 9.67 8.74
N ASN A 13 1.75 10.01 9.44
CA ASN A 13 2.84 10.82 8.90
C ASN A 13 2.37 12.15 8.23
N GLY A 14 1.43 12.85 8.86
CA GLY A 14 0.89 14.12 8.39
C GLY A 14 -0.09 14.03 7.22
N VAL A 15 -0.50 12.82 6.83
CA VAL A 15 -1.49 12.58 5.78
C VAL A 15 -2.77 11.98 6.35
N VAL A 16 -3.91 12.37 5.78
CA VAL A 16 -5.23 11.87 6.17
C VAL A 16 -5.89 11.13 5.01
N LEU A 17 -6.27 9.87 5.23
CA LEU A 17 -7.20 9.15 4.36
C LEU A 17 -8.62 9.44 4.82
N LYS A 18 -9.34 10.21 4.02
CA LYS A 18 -10.73 10.58 4.30
C LYS A 18 -11.65 9.36 4.28
N LYS A 19 -12.60 9.33 5.23
CA LYS A 19 -13.57 8.26 5.43
C LYS A 19 -14.30 7.84 4.16
N ASP A 20 -14.66 8.78 3.30
CA ASP A 20 -15.34 8.46 2.03
C ASP A 20 -14.46 7.65 1.09
N VAL A 21 -13.16 7.96 1.02
CA VAL A 21 -12.20 7.19 0.21
C VAL A 21 -11.88 5.86 0.89
N LEU A 22 -11.73 5.84 2.21
CA LEU A 22 -11.60 4.61 2.99
C LEU A 22 -12.76 3.64 2.68
N ASN A 23 -14.01 4.11 2.72
CA ASN A 23 -15.18 3.28 2.42
C ASN A 23 -15.16 2.71 0.99
N LYS A 24 -14.69 3.47 0.01
CA LYS A 24 -14.50 2.98 -1.37
C LYS A 24 -13.43 1.90 -1.47
N ILE A 25 -12.31 2.06 -0.74
CA ILE A 25 -11.27 1.03 -0.65
C ILE A 25 -11.84 -0.24 -0.03
N LEU A 26 -12.54 -0.13 1.10
CA LEU A 26 -13.17 -1.28 1.78
C LEU A 26 -14.19 -2.00 0.89
N ALA A 27 -14.99 -1.25 0.13
CA ALA A 27 -15.94 -1.83 -0.82
C ALA A 27 -15.23 -2.62 -1.94
N ASN A 28 -14.13 -2.11 -2.47
CA ASN A 28 -13.31 -2.81 -3.47
C ASN A 28 -12.61 -4.05 -2.88
N CYS A 29 -12.08 -3.95 -1.68
CA CYS A 29 -11.52 -5.08 -0.93
C CYS A 29 -12.53 -6.21 -0.80
N LYS A 30 -13.77 -5.90 -0.38
CA LYS A 30 -14.85 -6.90 -0.30
C LYS A 30 -15.20 -7.49 -1.66
N LYS A 31 -15.34 -6.65 -2.69
CA LYS A 31 -15.69 -7.06 -4.06
C LYS A 31 -14.67 -8.03 -4.67
N HIS A 32 -13.39 -7.81 -4.40
CA HIS A 32 -12.28 -8.52 -5.04
C HIS A 32 -11.58 -9.52 -4.12
N ASP A 33 -12.13 -9.75 -2.93
CA ASP A 33 -11.60 -10.63 -1.90
C ASP A 33 -10.13 -10.31 -1.54
N ILE A 34 -9.87 -9.04 -1.24
CA ILE A 34 -8.54 -8.52 -0.88
C ILE A 34 -8.59 -8.02 0.57
N LEU A 35 -7.55 -8.31 1.35
CA LEU A 35 -7.42 -7.83 2.72
C LEU A 35 -7.38 -6.28 2.76
N PRO A 36 -8.31 -5.62 3.46
CA PRO A 36 -8.24 -4.20 3.77
C PRO A 36 -6.93 -3.73 4.38
N SER A 37 -6.38 -4.43 5.36
CA SER A 37 -5.12 -4.08 6.02
C SER A 37 -3.96 -3.98 5.01
N TYR A 38 -3.91 -4.92 4.06
CA TYR A 38 -3.01 -4.88 2.92
C TYR A 38 -3.25 -3.64 2.05
N ALA A 39 -4.46 -3.44 1.54
CA ALA A 39 -4.72 -2.37 0.57
C ALA A 39 -4.47 -0.98 1.17
N LEU A 40 -4.91 -0.76 2.41
CA LEU A 40 -4.71 0.50 3.13
C LEU A 40 -3.23 0.80 3.35
N THR A 41 -2.44 -0.22 3.68
CA THR A 41 -1.00 -0.07 3.89
C THR A 41 -0.28 0.20 2.58
N ILE A 42 -0.52 -0.58 1.52
CA ILE A 42 0.20 -0.43 0.24
C ILE A 42 -0.13 0.91 -0.42
N LEU A 43 -1.40 1.35 -0.39
CA LEU A 43 -1.78 2.67 -0.90
C LEU A 43 -1.15 3.83 -0.11
N HIS A 44 -0.83 3.64 1.18
CA HIS A 44 0.02 4.59 1.91
C HIS A 44 1.48 4.46 1.50
N TYR A 45 2.00 3.23 1.43
CA TYR A 45 3.42 2.96 1.20
C TYR A 45 3.89 3.52 -0.13
N GLU A 46 3.09 3.35 -1.19
CA GLU A 46 3.37 3.81 -2.55
C GLU A 46 2.96 5.27 -2.77
N GLY A 47 1.75 5.63 -2.35
CA GLY A 47 1.10 6.86 -2.78
C GLY A 47 0.92 7.91 -1.70
N LEU A 48 1.29 7.60 -0.45
CA LEU A 48 0.93 8.39 0.73
C LEU A 48 -0.57 8.73 0.71
N TRP A 49 -1.45 7.75 0.44
CA TRP A 49 -2.89 7.97 0.28
C TRP A 49 -3.24 9.15 -0.63
N GLY A 50 -2.50 9.27 -1.75
CA GLY A 50 -2.68 10.31 -2.75
C GLY A 50 -1.90 11.59 -2.52
N ASN A 51 -1.12 11.70 -1.44
CA ASN A 51 -0.33 12.89 -1.17
C ASN A 51 1.06 12.92 -1.79
N SER A 52 1.50 11.83 -2.43
CA SER A 52 2.72 11.83 -3.26
C SER A 52 2.57 12.79 -4.46
N ALA A 53 3.69 13.19 -5.08
CA ALA A 53 3.66 14.06 -6.25
C ALA A 53 2.79 13.47 -7.37
N VAL A 54 2.95 12.17 -7.64
CA VAL A 54 2.18 11.41 -8.64
C VAL A 54 0.73 11.23 -8.20
N GLY A 55 0.48 10.97 -6.92
CA GLY A 55 -0.89 10.86 -6.39
C GLY A 55 -1.69 12.15 -6.58
N LYS A 56 -1.05 13.32 -6.40
CA LYS A 56 -1.66 14.64 -6.56
C LYS A 56 -1.82 15.06 -8.03
N ALA A 57 -0.82 14.80 -8.86
CA ALA A 57 -0.83 15.22 -10.25
C ALA A 57 -1.69 14.30 -11.13
N ASP A 58 -1.68 12.99 -10.84
CA ASP A 58 -2.16 11.96 -11.75
C ASP A 58 -3.24 11.04 -11.17
N ASN A 59 -3.70 11.30 -9.94
CA ASN A 59 -4.59 10.41 -9.18
C ASN A 59 -4.07 8.97 -9.09
N ASN A 60 -2.75 8.77 -9.23
CA ASN A 60 -2.15 7.46 -9.38
C ASN A 60 -1.36 7.08 -8.12
N TRP A 61 -2.02 6.40 -7.19
CA TRP A 61 -1.45 6.14 -5.86
C TRP A 61 -0.57 4.88 -5.83
N GLY A 62 -0.62 4.06 -6.88
CA GLY A 62 0.14 2.83 -7.01
C GLY A 62 1.35 2.93 -7.93
N GLY A 63 1.64 4.10 -8.52
CA GLY A 63 2.75 4.29 -9.44
C GLY A 63 2.59 3.60 -10.79
N MET A 64 1.34 3.43 -11.26
CA MET A 64 1.03 2.69 -12.49
C MET A 64 1.66 3.36 -13.72
N THR A 65 2.39 2.58 -14.50
CA THR A 65 3.16 3.05 -15.65
C THR A 65 2.29 3.17 -16.90
N TRP A 66 2.41 4.28 -17.62
CA TRP A 66 1.78 4.48 -18.92
C TRP A 66 2.30 3.47 -19.96
N THR A 67 1.39 2.76 -20.61
CA THR A 67 1.72 1.71 -21.58
C THR A 67 1.56 2.15 -23.03
N GLY A 68 1.31 3.43 -23.29
CA GLY A 68 0.96 3.93 -24.63
C GLY A 68 -0.48 3.65 -25.07
N GLN A 69 -1.30 3.03 -24.21
CA GLN A 69 -2.70 2.69 -24.50
C GLN A 69 -3.62 3.25 -23.43
N GLY A 70 -4.59 4.07 -23.84
CA GLY A 70 -5.51 4.75 -22.93
C GLY A 70 -6.65 3.86 -22.42
N ASN A 71 -7.07 2.87 -23.22
CA ASN A 71 -8.15 1.97 -22.84
C ASN A 71 -7.63 0.82 -21.98
N ARG A 72 -7.99 0.81 -20.70
CA ARG A 72 -7.57 -0.23 -19.75
C ARG A 72 -8.52 -1.42 -19.80
N PRO A 73 -8.03 -2.65 -19.56
CA PRO A 73 -8.90 -3.83 -19.45
C PRO A 73 -9.93 -3.76 -18.32
N SER A 74 -9.73 -2.89 -17.34
CA SER A 74 -10.71 -2.59 -16.28
C SER A 74 -11.93 -1.78 -16.77
N GLY A 75 -11.89 -1.27 -18.00
CA GLY A 75 -12.88 -0.34 -18.55
C GLY A 75 -12.56 1.13 -18.28
N VAL A 76 -11.53 1.41 -17.49
CA VAL A 76 -11.07 2.78 -17.21
C VAL A 76 -10.32 3.35 -18.41
N ILE A 77 -10.51 4.65 -18.66
CA ILE A 77 -9.74 5.40 -19.64
C ILE A 77 -8.69 6.23 -18.89
N VAL A 78 -7.44 6.09 -19.30
CA VAL A 78 -6.31 6.86 -18.78
C VAL A 78 -5.63 7.64 -19.91
N THR A 79 -4.91 8.69 -19.52
CA THR A 79 -3.99 9.42 -20.40
C THR A 79 -2.56 9.29 -19.91
N GLN A 80 -1.61 9.77 -20.71
CA GLN A 80 -0.24 9.95 -20.26
C GLN A 80 -0.21 11.02 -19.14
N GLY A 81 0.46 10.70 -18.04
CA GLY A 81 0.67 11.58 -16.89
C GLY A 81 2.10 12.09 -16.78
N SER A 82 2.53 12.38 -15.56
CA SER A 82 3.86 12.91 -15.26
C SER A 82 5.00 11.95 -15.62
N ASP A 83 6.20 12.52 -15.79
CA ASP A 83 7.42 11.75 -16.05
C ASP A 83 7.78 10.85 -14.86
N ARG A 84 8.21 9.63 -15.17
CA ARG A 84 8.86 8.76 -14.18
C ARG A 84 10.29 9.25 -13.91
N PRO A 85 10.90 8.84 -12.77
CA PRO A 85 12.31 9.08 -12.53
C PRO A 85 13.17 8.74 -13.75
N SER A 86 14.16 9.58 -14.07
CA SER A 86 14.91 9.47 -15.32
C SER A 86 15.64 8.13 -15.49
N ASN A 87 15.95 7.44 -14.38
CA ASN A 87 16.55 6.11 -14.34
C ASN A 87 15.57 4.96 -14.64
N GLU A 88 14.26 5.20 -14.55
CA GLU A 88 13.21 4.23 -14.91
C GLU A 88 12.68 4.47 -16.33
N GLY A 89 12.63 5.74 -16.75
CA GLY A 89 12.12 6.15 -18.06
C GLY A 89 10.60 5.99 -18.21
N GLY A 90 10.04 6.74 -19.17
CA GLY A 90 8.61 6.73 -19.48
C GLY A 90 7.79 7.64 -18.57
N HIS A 91 6.46 7.43 -18.56
CA HIS A 91 5.49 8.26 -17.86
C HIS A 91 4.60 7.43 -16.96
N TYR A 92 4.00 8.05 -15.95
CA TYR A 92 2.89 7.48 -15.18
C TYR A 92 1.58 7.55 -15.96
N MET A 93 0.61 6.72 -15.58
CA MET A 93 -0.78 6.90 -16.00
C MET A 93 -1.40 8.07 -15.25
N HIS A 94 -2.15 8.90 -15.97
CA HIS A 94 -3.06 9.89 -15.42
C HIS A 94 -4.48 9.35 -15.41
N TYR A 95 -5.08 9.29 -14.23
CA TYR A 95 -6.48 8.92 -14.03
C TYR A 95 -7.32 10.18 -13.84
N ALA A 96 -8.51 10.21 -14.45
CA ALA A 96 -9.42 11.34 -14.30
C ALA A 96 -9.86 11.54 -12.84
N THR A 97 -10.03 10.45 -12.11
CA THR A 97 -10.40 10.46 -10.68
C THR A 97 -9.65 9.42 -9.87
N VAL A 98 -9.65 9.56 -8.55
CA VAL A 98 -9.18 8.51 -7.63
C VAL A 98 -10.02 7.24 -7.76
N ASP A 99 -11.31 7.35 -8.07
CA ASP A 99 -12.19 6.19 -8.24
C ASP A 99 -11.81 5.36 -9.47
N ASP A 100 -11.38 6.01 -10.55
CA ASP A 100 -10.83 5.35 -11.75
C ASP A 100 -9.53 4.61 -11.42
N PHE A 101 -8.62 5.25 -10.67
CA PHE A 101 -7.42 4.60 -10.19
C PHE A 101 -7.73 3.38 -9.31
N LEU A 102 -8.62 3.53 -8.32
CA LEU A 102 -8.99 2.42 -7.45
C LEU A 102 -9.61 1.27 -8.27
N THR A 103 -10.47 1.59 -9.24
CA THR A 103 -11.07 0.59 -10.13
C THR A 103 -10.01 -0.19 -10.90
N ASP A 104 -9.04 0.50 -11.51
CA ASP A 104 -7.99 -0.14 -12.32
C ASP A 104 -6.97 -0.90 -11.45
N TRP A 105 -6.55 -0.33 -10.33
CA TRP A 105 -5.60 -0.96 -9.41
C TRP A 105 -6.17 -2.25 -8.81
N PHE A 106 -7.38 -2.20 -8.26
CA PHE A 106 -8.06 -3.40 -7.75
C PHE A 106 -8.35 -4.43 -8.84
N TYR A 107 -8.59 -3.98 -10.08
CA TYR A 107 -8.72 -4.89 -11.21
C TYR A 107 -7.45 -5.74 -11.38
N LEU A 108 -6.24 -5.19 -11.23
CA LEU A 108 -5.00 -5.97 -11.33
C LEU A 108 -4.86 -7.04 -10.24
N LEU A 109 -5.46 -6.80 -9.06
CA LEU A 109 -5.35 -7.65 -7.87
C LEU A 109 -6.45 -8.72 -7.75
N ARG A 110 -7.55 -8.57 -8.51
CA ARG A 110 -8.71 -9.47 -8.48
C ARG A 110 -8.34 -10.93 -8.78
N ALA A 111 -9.21 -11.86 -8.45
CA ALA A 111 -9.07 -13.26 -8.85
C ALA A 111 -8.83 -13.41 -10.38
N GLY A 112 -7.77 -14.12 -10.75
CA GLY A 112 -7.34 -14.25 -12.16
C GLY A 112 -6.59 -13.03 -12.72
N GLY A 113 -6.36 -12.00 -11.91
CA GLY A 113 -5.55 -10.83 -12.26
C GLY A 113 -4.06 -11.12 -12.39
N SER A 114 -3.31 -10.07 -12.73
CA SER A 114 -1.86 -10.11 -12.89
C SER A 114 -1.11 -10.39 -11.59
N TYR A 115 -1.69 -9.98 -10.45
CA TYR A 115 -1.15 -10.23 -9.12
C TYR A 115 -2.03 -11.24 -8.36
N LYS A 116 -1.42 -12.06 -7.50
CA LYS A 116 -2.05 -13.17 -6.78
C LYS A 116 -2.39 -12.79 -5.34
N VAL A 117 -3.08 -11.66 -5.18
CA VAL A 117 -3.42 -11.06 -3.88
C VAL A 117 -4.81 -11.50 -3.40
N SER A 118 -5.76 -11.65 -4.32
CA SER A 118 -7.12 -12.09 -4.00
C SER A 118 -7.12 -13.44 -3.27
N GLY A 119 -7.83 -13.52 -2.14
CA GLY A 119 -7.96 -14.71 -1.30
C GLY A 119 -6.84 -14.92 -0.27
N ALA A 120 -5.81 -14.05 -0.24
CA ALA A 120 -4.74 -14.13 0.74
C ALA A 120 -5.28 -14.04 2.18
N LYS A 121 -4.71 -14.85 3.08
CA LYS A 121 -5.16 -14.95 4.49
C LYS A 121 -4.36 -14.06 5.43
N THR A 122 -3.16 -13.69 5.01
CA THR A 122 -2.26 -12.86 5.80
C THR A 122 -1.74 -11.69 4.98
N PHE A 123 -1.23 -10.67 5.66
CA PHE A 123 -0.64 -9.50 5.02
C PHE A 123 0.59 -9.89 4.19
N SER A 124 1.43 -10.75 4.76
CA SER A 124 2.64 -11.27 4.11
C SER A 124 2.32 -12.06 2.83
N ASP A 125 1.29 -12.91 2.85
CA ASP A 125 0.83 -13.63 1.66
C ASP A 125 0.31 -12.68 0.59
N ALA A 126 -0.48 -11.67 0.99
CA ALA A 126 -1.00 -10.65 0.09
C ALA A 126 0.15 -9.88 -0.60
N VAL A 127 1.17 -9.45 0.17
CA VAL A 127 2.36 -8.80 -0.38
C VAL A 127 3.16 -9.75 -1.27
N LYS A 128 3.34 -11.02 -0.88
CA LYS A 128 4.04 -12.01 -1.70
C LYS A 128 3.36 -12.21 -3.04
N GLY A 129 2.02 -12.20 -3.06
CA GLY A 129 1.19 -12.25 -4.26
C GLY A 129 1.38 -11.08 -5.23
N MET A 130 2.05 -9.99 -4.84
CA MET A 130 2.44 -8.89 -5.73
C MET A 130 3.69 -9.20 -6.56
N PHE A 131 4.40 -10.29 -6.26
CA PHE A 131 5.69 -10.61 -6.87
C PHE A 131 5.66 -11.97 -7.57
N LYS A 132 6.59 -12.19 -8.50
CA LYS A 132 6.72 -13.47 -9.22
C LYS A 132 6.93 -14.64 -8.27
N VAL A 133 7.62 -14.43 -7.15
CA VAL A 133 7.80 -15.44 -6.10
C VAL A 133 6.49 -15.90 -5.44
N GLY A 134 5.43 -15.08 -5.50
CA GLY A 134 4.06 -15.45 -5.12
C GLY A 134 3.15 -15.80 -6.30
N GLY A 135 3.70 -15.95 -7.51
CA GLY A 135 2.96 -16.33 -8.71
C GLY A 135 2.36 -15.17 -9.51
N ALA A 136 2.74 -13.92 -9.23
CA ALA A 136 2.36 -12.80 -10.07
C ALA A 136 3.00 -12.90 -11.46
N ALA A 137 2.38 -12.25 -12.45
CA ALA A 137 2.94 -12.14 -13.80
C ALA A 137 4.22 -11.28 -13.83
N TYR A 138 4.29 -10.28 -12.94
CA TYR A 138 5.36 -9.30 -12.85
C TYR A 138 5.72 -9.02 -11.39
N ASP A 139 6.93 -8.53 -11.15
CA ASP A 139 7.28 -7.98 -9.85
C ASP A 139 6.75 -6.56 -9.74
N TYR A 140 5.98 -6.29 -8.68
CA TYR A 140 5.34 -4.99 -8.49
C TYR A 140 6.37 -3.86 -8.28
N ALA A 141 7.49 -4.16 -7.62
CA ALA A 141 8.57 -3.23 -7.36
C ALA A 141 9.93 -3.81 -7.76
N ALA A 142 10.81 -2.97 -8.30
CA ALA A 142 12.16 -3.38 -8.72
C ALA A 142 13.04 -3.88 -7.56
N SER A 143 12.70 -3.52 -6.32
CA SER A 143 13.40 -4.00 -5.10
C SER A 143 13.22 -5.50 -4.84
N GLY A 144 12.24 -6.14 -5.48
CA GLY A 144 11.86 -7.54 -5.21
C GLY A 144 11.13 -7.72 -3.87
N PHE A 145 10.63 -8.93 -3.65
CA PHE A 145 9.77 -9.26 -2.51
C PHE A 145 10.46 -9.05 -1.15
N ASP A 146 11.67 -9.59 -0.96
CA ASP A 146 12.33 -9.63 0.36
C ASP A 146 12.57 -8.23 0.95
N SER A 147 12.99 -7.28 0.11
CA SER A 147 13.16 -5.88 0.53
C SER A 147 11.81 -5.20 0.73
N TYR A 148 10.86 -5.46 -0.15
CA TYR A 148 9.56 -4.82 -0.14
C TYR A 148 8.71 -5.19 1.08
N ILE A 149 8.66 -6.47 1.46
CA ILE A 149 7.88 -6.93 2.60
C ILE A 149 8.34 -6.30 3.92
N VAL A 150 9.65 -6.05 4.09
CA VAL A 150 10.19 -5.37 5.27
C VAL A 150 9.66 -3.94 5.36
N GLY A 151 9.72 -3.18 4.26
CA GLY A 151 9.20 -1.81 4.19
C GLY A 151 7.69 -1.74 4.38
N ALA A 152 6.94 -2.61 3.70
CA ALA A 152 5.50 -2.68 3.79
C ALA A 152 5.01 -3.09 5.20
N SER A 153 5.66 -4.06 5.84
CA SER A 153 5.34 -4.49 7.20
C SER A 153 5.65 -3.41 8.24
N SER A 154 6.78 -2.71 8.07
CA SER A 154 7.13 -1.56 8.92
C SER A 154 6.09 -0.44 8.77
N ARG A 155 5.62 -0.19 7.54
CA ARG A 155 4.56 0.79 7.27
C ARG A 155 3.24 0.39 7.90
N LEU A 156 2.84 -0.89 7.81
CA LEU A 156 1.63 -1.40 8.45
C LEU A 156 1.65 -1.08 9.95
N LYS A 157 2.74 -1.47 10.64
CA LYS A 157 2.84 -1.27 12.10
C LYS A 157 2.86 0.19 12.50
N ALA A 158 3.50 1.05 11.71
CA ALA A 158 3.52 2.48 11.98
C ALA A 158 2.14 3.14 11.74
N ILE A 159 1.37 2.69 10.75
CA ILE A 159 -0.03 3.15 10.60
C ILE A 159 -0.88 2.65 11.78
N GLU A 160 -0.69 1.40 12.22
CA GLU A 160 -1.43 0.81 13.34
C GLU A 160 -1.13 1.49 14.67
N SER A 161 0.08 2.04 14.89
CA SER A 161 0.39 2.74 16.14
C SER A 161 -0.40 4.05 16.31
N GLU A 162 -0.77 4.72 15.21
CA GLU A 162 -1.58 5.95 15.24
C GLU A 162 -3.09 5.69 15.10
N ASN A 163 -3.49 4.53 14.60
CA ASN A 163 -4.89 4.25 14.24
C ASN A 163 -5.47 2.99 14.89
N GLY A 164 -4.70 2.25 15.67
CA GLY A 164 -5.03 0.90 16.12
C GLY A 164 -4.95 -0.14 14.99
N SER A 165 -5.07 -1.43 15.35
CA SER A 165 -4.94 -2.56 14.41
C SER A 165 -5.84 -2.43 13.19
N LEU A 166 -5.27 -2.50 11.98
CA LEU A 166 -6.04 -2.43 10.73
C LEU A 166 -6.79 -3.73 10.45
N THR A 167 -6.42 -4.83 11.13
CA THR A 167 -7.13 -6.12 11.03
C THR A 167 -8.61 -6.04 11.40
N ARG A 168 -9.02 -5.01 12.15
CA ARG A 168 -10.44 -4.73 12.41
C ARG A 168 -11.26 -4.56 11.13
N PHE A 169 -10.63 -4.12 10.04
CA PHE A 169 -11.26 -3.99 8.73
C PHE A 169 -11.28 -5.32 7.97
N ASP A 170 -10.35 -6.24 8.23
CA ASP A 170 -10.23 -7.50 7.48
C ASP A 170 -11.46 -8.40 7.63
N ALA A 171 -12.18 -8.26 8.74
CA ALA A 171 -13.44 -8.94 9.00
C ALA A 171 -14.57 -8.58 8.00
N THR A 172 -14.40 -7.53 7.17
CA THR A 172 -15.36 -7.15 6.12
C THR A 172 -15.12 -7.84 4.77
N SER A 173 -14.00 -8.56 4.61
CA SER A 173 -13.77 -9.45 3.46
C SER A 173 -14.54 -10.77 3.62
N ASN A 174 -14.89 -11.46 2.53
CA ASN A 174 -15.73 -12.67 2.54
C ASN A 174 -15.07 -13.90 3.21
N ASN A 175 -13.99 -13.73 3.95
CA ASN A 175 -13.04 -14.77 4.33
C ASN A 175 -12.89 -15.01 5.84
N VAL A 176 -13.88 -14.63 6.66
CA VAL A 176 -13.80 -14.86 8.11
C VAL A 176 -14.20 -16.30 8.49
N HIS A 177 -13.29 -17.23 8.26
CA HIS A 177 -13.16 -18.44 9.05
C HIS A 177 -11.72 -18.51 9.56
N SER A 178 -11.48 -17.95 10.75
CA SER A 178 -10.18 -17.90 11.44
C SER A 178 -9.07 -17.11 10.73
N VAL A 179 -9.08 -15.78 10.88
CA VAL A 179 -7.90 -14.95 10.62
C VAL A 179 -7.02 -14.97 11.86
N ASP A 180 -6.00 -15.82 11.88
CA ASP A 180 -4.82 -15.57 12.71
C ASP A 180 -3.97 -14.56 11.94
N PRO A 181 -4.01 -13.26 12.27
CA PRO A 181 -3.20 -12.26 11.57
C PRO A 181 -1.72 -12.61 11.74
N ASP A 182 -0.89 -12.22 10.77
CA ASP A 182 0.56 -12.36 10.91
C ASP A 182 1.00 -11.75 12.25
N LYS A 183 1.81 -12.51 13.02
CA LYS A 183 2.48 -11.99 14.22
C LYS A 183 3.70 -11.18 13.79
N ILE A 184 3.45 -9.99 13.26
CA ILE A 184 4.50 -9.07 12.83
C ILE A 184 4.92 -8.22 14.04
N SER A 185 6.15 -8.42 14.52
CA SER A 185 6.84 -7.52 15.44
C SER A 185 7.93 -6.78 14.67
N VAL A 186 7.93 -5.45 14.73
CA VAL A 186 9.01 -4.61 14.20
C VAL A 186 9.68 -3.98 15.41
N ASP A 187 10.89 -4.45 15.70
CA ASP A 187 11.71 -3.92 16.78
C ASP A 187 12.49 -2.71 16.21
N ILE A 188 12.01 -1.51 16.50
CA ILE A 188 12.66 -0.25 16.11
C ILE A 188 13.28 0.29 17.36
N ASP A 189 14.51 -0.08 17.64
CA ASP A 189 15.22 0.62 18.68
C ASP A 189 16.73 0.66 18.38
N GLY A 190 17.14 1.82 17.86
CA GLY A 190 18.43 2.41 18.16
C GLY A 190 18.35 2.93 19.59
N ILE A 191 18.54 2.00 20.54
CA ILE A 191 18.39 2.15 21.98
C ILE A 191 19.47 3.10 22.51
N GLU A 192 19.06 4.13 23.25
CA GLU A 192 19.97 4.82 24.17
C GLU A 192 20.04 4.01 25.48
N VAL A 193 21.24 3.54 25.83
CA VAL A 193 21.44 2.83 27.11
C VAL A 193 22.18 3.76 28.04
N THR A 194 21.56 4.11 29.16
CA THR A 194 22.24 4.86 30.23
C THR A 194 22.73 3.89 31.29
N ILE A 195 24.04 3.88 31.56
CA ILE A 195 24.65 3.08 32.63
C ILE A 195 25.40 4.03 33.55
N ASN A 196 24.96 4.12 34.82
CA ASN A 196 25.58 4.94 35.85
C ASN A 196 25.81 6.42 35.45
N GLY A 197 24.87 7.00 34.69
CA GLY A 197 24.94 8.40 34.26
C GLY A 197 25.70 8.64 32.96
N VAL A 198 26.20 7.60 32.29
CA VAL A 198 26.82 7.70 30.97
C VAL A 198 25.87 7.12 29.92
N VAL A 199 25.58 7.91 28.89
CA VAL A 199 24.68 7.52 27.78
C VAL A 199 25.51 6.90 26.66
N TYR A 200 25.15 5.67 26.27
CA TYR A 200 25.73 4.94 25.16
C TYR A 200 24.75 4.92 24.00
N LYS A 201 25.23 5.36 22.84
CA LYS A 201 24.51 5.32 21.59
C LYS A 201 25.05 4.19 20.73
N LEU A 202 24.18 3.26 20.35
CA LEU A 202 24.51 2.18 19.42
C LEU A 202 24.34 2.71 17.99
N GLU A 203 25.45 2.86 17.26
CA GLU A 203 25.41 3.27 15.85
C GLU A 203 25.74 2.09 14.93
N LYS A 204 24.92 1.91 13.89
CA LYS A 204 25.19 0.95 12.81
C LYS A 204 26.35 1.46 11.96
N LYS A 205 27.48 0.75 11.93
CA LYS A 205 28.53 0.99 10.94
C LYS A 205 28.30 0.15 9.68
N PRO A 206 28.49 0.71 8.47
CA PRO A 206 28.50 -0.09 7.25
C PRO A 206 29.70 -1.04 7.27
N VAL A 207 29.54 -2.20 6.63
CA VAL A 207 30.65 -3.06 6.22
C VAL A 207 31.08 -2.63 4.83
#